data_AF-A0AAW7AUR0-F1
#
_entry.id   AF-A0AAW7AUR0-F1
#
_cell.length_a   1.000
_cell.length_b   1.000
_cell.length_c   1.000
_cell.angle_alpha   90.00
_cell.angle_beta   90.00
_cell.angle_gamma   90.00
#
_symmetry.space_group_name_H-M   'P 1'
#
loop_
_entity.id
_entity.type
_entity.pdbx_description
1 polymer ?
#
loop_
_entity_poly.entity_id
_entity_poly.type
_entity_poly.pdbx_seq_one_letter_code
_entity_poly.pdbx_strand_id
1 'polypeptide(L)' 'MILDWQQFYESVLPLIPAEIASDLTMIGTFLVALCAIVARFWPRPANGSKWLALYALINRIAMNSKHAANADDTKEPKQ' A
#
# COMPACT_ATOMS: atom_id res chain seq x y z
N MET A 1 -30.21 6.75 15.38
CA MET A 1 -29.32 7.85 14.98
C MET A 1 -28.63 7.42 13.71
N ILE A 2 -28.99 8.00 12.56
CA ILE A 2 -28.15 7.91 11.36
C ILE A 2 -26.90 8.74 11.69
N LEU A 3 -25.71 8.16 11.59
CA LEU A 3 -24.50 8.95 11.72
C LEU A 3 -24.38 9.77 10.43
N ASP A 4 -24.55 11.08 10.53
CA ASP A 4 -24.41 11.97 9.39
C ASP A 4 -22.91 12.20 9.11
N TRP A 5 -22.33 11.26 8.37
CA TRP A 5 -20.93 11.30 7.95
C TRP A 5 -20.59 12.52 7.11
N GLN A 6 -21.58 13.07 6.39
CA GLN A 6 -21.39 14.28 5.60
C GLN A 6 -21.21 15.48 6.53
N GLN A 7 -22.05 15.60 7.56
CA GLN A 7 -21.94 16.65 8.57
C GLN A 7 -20.65 16.54 9.39
N PHE A 8 -20.19 15.32 9.70
CA PHE A 8 -18.89 15.09 10.32
C PHE A 8 -17.73 15.54 9.41
N TYR A 9 -17.76 15.17 8.13
CA TYR A 9 -16.73 15.56 7.16
C TYR A 9 -16.64 17.09 7.00
N GLU A 10 -17.78 17.77 6.87
CA GLU A 10 -17.85 19.24 6.80
C GLU A 10 -17.32 19.91 8.08
N SER A 11 -17.49 19.29 9.25
CA SER A 11 -16.97 19.83 10.51
C SER A 11 -15.44 19.69 10.65
N VAL A 12 -14.84 18.69 10.00
CA VAL A 12 -13.40 18.40 10.10
C VAL A 12 -12.60 19.05 8.98
N LEU A 13 -13.20 19.24 7.81
CA LEU A 13 -12.59 19.89 6.63
C LEU A 13 -11.82 21.19 6.95
N PRO A 14 -12.38 22.14 7.72
CA PRO A 14 -11.69 23.40 8.03
C PRO A 14 -10.48 23.22 8.97
N LEU A 15 -10.39 22.09 9.68
CA LEU A 15 -9.30 21.78 10.61
C LEU A 15 -8.06 21.22 9.89
N ILE A 16 -8.20 20.84 8.61
CA ILE A 16 -7.10 20.31 7.81
C ILE A 16 -6.67 21.40 6.83
N PRO A 17 -5.52 22.05 7.03
CA PRO A 17 -4.94 22.95 6.05
C PRO A 17 -4.82 22.25 4.70
N ALA A 18 -5.28 22.91 3.63
CA ALA A 18 -5.25 22.36 2.28
C ALA A 18 -3.84 21.93 1.85
N GLU A 19 -2.82 22.67 2.31
CA GLU A 19 -1.40 22.36 2.12
C GLU A 19 -1.05 20.98 2.69
N ILE A 20 -1.45 20.68 3.94
CA ILE A 20 -1.18 19.39 4.58
C ILE A 20 -1.88 18.25 3.85
N ALA A 21 -3.14 18.44 3.43
CA ALA A 21 -3.88 17.43 2.67
C ALA A 21 -3.21 17.15 1.31
N SER A 22 -2.77 18.20 0.62
CA SER A 22 -2.02 18.11 -0.64
C SER A 22 -0.70 17.37 -0.46
N ASP A 23 0.10 17.76 0.53
CA ASP A 23 1.40 17.17 0.81
C ASP A 23 1.28 15.68 1.19
N LEU A 24 0.33 15.34 2.06
CA LEU A 24 0.07 13.94 2.42
C LEU A 24 -0.35 13.11 1.20
N THR A 25 -1.19 13.65 0.34
CA THR A 25 -1.62 12.97 -0.88
C THR A 25 -0.45 12.76 -1.83
N MET A 26 0.39 13.77 -2.02
CA MET A 26 1.57 13.70 -2.88
C MET A 26 2.59 12.67 -2.36
N ILE A 27 2.93 12.74 -1.07
CA ILE A 27 3.86 11.80 -0.43
C ILE A 27 3.30 10.39 -0.46
N GLY A 28 2.02 10.20 -0.12
CA GLY A 28 1.36 8.90 -0.16
C GLY A 28 1.37 8.28 -1.57
N THR A 29 1.03 9.07 -2.58
CA THR A 29 1.05 8.63 -3.98
C THR A 29 2.46 8.24 -4.43
N PHE A 30 3.47 9.05 -4.08
CA PHE A 30 4.86 8.75 -4.36
C PHE A 30 5.32 7.44 -3.71
N LEU A 31 4.99 7.22 -2.43
CA LEU A 31 5.36 6.00 -1.72
C LEU A 31 4.70 4.75 -2.32
N VAL A 32 3.42 4.84 -2.71
CA VAL A 32 2.71 3.74 -3.38
C VAL A 32 3.35 3.43 -4.73
N ALA A 33 3.63 4.45 -5.55
CA ALA A 33 4.28 4.29 -6.84
C ALA A 33 5.69 3.69 -6.71
N LEU A 34 6.47 4.18 -5.74
CA LEU A 34 7.79 3.65 -5.42
C LEU A 34 7.71 2.17 -5.01
N CYS A 35 6.78 1.83 -4.10
CA CYS A 35 6.55 0.44 -3.69
C CYS A 35 6.19 -0.45 -4.88
N ALA A 36 5.39 0.03 -5.82
CA ALA A 36 5.02 -0.72 -7.02
C ALA A 36 6.23 -1.00 -7.93
N ILE A 37 7.10 -0.02 -8.14
CA ILE A 37 8.35 -0.21 -8.90
C ILE A 37 9.26 -1.21 -8.19
N VAL A 38 9.48 -1.03 -6.89
CA VAL A 38 10.32 -1.92 -6.10
C VAL A 38 9.77 -3.35 -6.12
N ALA A 39 8.48 -3.53 -5.88
CA ALA A 39 7.82 -4.83 -5.90
C ALA A 39 7.92 -5.55 -7.26
N ARG A 40 7.91 -4.79 -8.36
CA ARG A 40 8.04 -5.33 -9.72
C ARG A 40 9.40 -5.98 -9.97
N PHE A 41 10.48 -5.41 -9.44
CA PHE A 41 11.85 -5.85 -9.72
C PHE A 41 12.51 -6.65 -8.59
N TRP A 42 11.90 -6.68 -7.40
CA TRP A 42 12.46 -7.39 -6.25
C TRP A 42 12.04 -8.86 -6.25
N PRO A 43 12.95 -9.85 -6.42
CA PRO A 43 12.61 -11.28 -6.40
C PRO A 43 12.27 -11.79 -4.99
N ARG A 44 11.32 -12.72 -4.87
CA ARG A 44 10.86 -13.18 -3.55
C ARG A 44 12.02 -13.75 -2.70
N PRO A 45 12.23 -13.25 -1.47
CA PRO A 45 13.25 -13.80 -0.56
C PRO A 45 12.94 -15.24 -0.13
N ALA A 46 13.97 -16.00 0.24
CA ALA A 46 13.83 -17.36 0.75
C ALA A 46 12.97 -17.42 2.04
N ASN A 47 12.33 -18.57 2.26
CA ASN A 47 11.57 -18.82 3.49
C ASN A 47 12.49 -18.68 4.72
N GLY A 48 12.08 -17.88 5.70
CA GLY A 48 12.88 -17.56 6.89
C GLY A 48 13.80 -16.34 6.75
N SER A 49 13.88 -15.70 5.58
CA SER A 49 14.65 -14.47 5.40
C SER A 49 14.03 -13.31 6.17
N LYS A 50 14.85 -12.51 6.85
CA LYS A 50 14.44 -11.25 7.52
C LYS A 50 13.81 -10.25 6.55
N TRP A 51 14.14 -10.35 5.26
CA TRP A 51 13.62 -9.50 4.20
C TRP A 51 12.22 -9.91 3.72
N LEU A 52 11.74 -11.10 4.08
CA LEU A 52 10.44 -11.61 3.64
C LEU A 52 9.29 -10.77 4.19
N ALA A 53 9.39 -10.30 5.45
CA ALA A 53 8.40 -9.42 6.05
C ALA A 53 8.32 -8.06 5.34
N LEU A 54 9.47 -7.46 5.02
CA LEU A 54 9.53 -6.21 4.27
C LEU A 54 9.00 -6.38 2.83
N TYR A 55 9.41 -7.46 2.17
CA TYR A 55 8.91 -7.81 0.85
C TYR A 55 7.38 -7.94 0.83
N ALA A 56 6.79 -8.61 1.82
CA ALA A 56 5.33 -8.74 1.94
C ALA A 56 4.63 -7.41 2.19
N LEU A 57 5.22 -6.53 3.02
CA LEU A 57 4.70 -5.19 3.27
C LEU A 57 4.70 -4.34 2.00
N ILE A 58 5.81 -4.31 1.27
CA ILE A 58 5.93 -3.54 0.02
C ILE A 58 4.93 -4.05 -1.02
N ASN A 59 4.78 -5.36 -1.18
CA ASN A 59 3.81 -5.93 -2.13
C ASN A 59 2.36 -5.64 -1.74
N ARG A 60 2.04 -5.50 -0.45
CA ARG A 60 0.73 -5.06 0.01
C ARG A 60 0.46 -3.59 -0.31
N ILE A 61 1.40 -2.70 -0.01
CA ILE A 61 1.29 -1.25 -0.29
C ILE A 61 1.19 -1.01 -1.80
N ALA A 62 1.99 -1.73 -2.58
CA ALA A 62 1.95 -1.70 -4.04
C ALA A 62 0.67 -2.26 -4.66
N MET A 63 -0.24 -2.83 -3.86
CA MET A 63 -1.42 -3.58 -4.35
C MET A 63 -1.03 -4.69 -5.36
N ASN A 64 0.17 -5.24 -5.21
CA ASN A 64 0.79 -6.16 -6.16
C ASN A 64 0.48 -7.64 -5.86
N SER A 65 -0.28 -7.91 -4.81
CA SER A 65 -0.77 -9.26 -4.49
C SER A 65 -1.67 -9.74 -5.63
N LYS A 66 -1.41 -10.93 -6.21
CA LYS A 66 -2.13 -11.55 -7.35
C LYS A 66 -1.85 -11.07 -8.77
N HIS A 67 -1.11 -9.99 -8.98
CA HIS A 67 -0.86 -9.44 -10.34
C HIS A 67 0.63 -9.38 -10.71
N ALA A 68 1.54 -9.59 -9.75
CA ALA A 68 2.98 -9.58 -10.01
C ALA A 68 3.46 -10.90 -10.62
N ALA A 69 4.36 -10.81 -11.60
CA ALA A 69 5.12 -11.95 -12.10
C ALA A 69 5.98 -12.66 -11.02
N ASN A 70 6.18 -12.02 -9.87
CA ASN A 70 6.94 -12.55 -8.73
C ASN A 70 6.04 -12.87 -7.50
N ALA A 71 4.71 -12.81 -7.65
CA ALA A 71 3.77 -13.07 -6.56
C ALA A 71 3.79 -14.57 -6.19
N ASP A 72 3.78 -14.86 -4.88
CA ASP A 72 3.89 -16.20 -4.27
C ASP A 72 2.82 -17.18 -4.80
N ASP A 73 1.63 -16.65 -5.00
CA ASP A 73 0.43 -17.28 -5.50
C ASP A 73 0.52 -17.78 -6.96
N THR A 74 1.60 -17.48 -7.68
CA THR A 74 1.92 -18.13 -8.96
C THR A 74 2.58 -19.50 -8.79
N LYS A 75 3.09 -19.83 -7.60
CA LYS A 75 3.66 -21.13 -7.29
C LYS A 75 2.61 -21.96 -6.57
N GLU A 76 2.02 -22.91 -7.29
CA GLU A 76 1.10 -23.89 -6.71
C GLU A 76 1.70 -24.50 -5.44
N PRO A 77 0.87 -24.76 -4.40
CA PRO A 77 1.35 -25.45 -3.21
C PRO A 77 1.91 -26.80 -3.64
N LYS A 78 3.18 -27.07 -3.31
CA LYS A 78 3.71 -28.42 -3.41
C LYS A 78 2.90 -29.30 -2.46
N GLN A 79 2.31 -30.35 -3.03
CA GLN A 79 1.53 -31.40 -2.36
C GLN A 79 2.22 -31.95 -1.12
#